data_AF-A0AAX6EFR8-F1
#
_entry.id   AF-A0AAX6EFR8-F1
#
_cell.length_a   1.000
_cell.length_b   1.000
_cell.length_c   1.000
_cell.angle_alpha   90.00
_cell.angle_beta   90.00
_cell.angle_gamma   90.00
#
_symmetry.space_group_name_H-M   'P 1'
#
loop_
_entity.id
_entity.type
_entity.pdbx_description
1 polymer ?
#
loop_
_entity_poly.entity_id
_entity_poly.type
_entity_poly.pdbx_seq_one_letter_code
_entity_poly.pdbx_strand_id
1 'polypeptide(L)'
;MAEEVEEEKQLQQPLLRKVYHDNCPGCKLDRKKDSNPGYPYKEFFYLWLVALCNGLPITSLFPFLYFMIRDLHVAKRVEDIGFCAGFVGASYMFGRALTSVLWGIVADRYGRKPVMVIGTISVIIFNTLFGLSTSYWMAIASRFLLGVFNGLLGPIKAYATEVCRPEHKSIGLSLVSTAWGIGMIIGPAIGGFFAQPAEKFPSIFSTESFFGRFPYFLPCFCISVFSAGVLFICIWLPETLHIHHEEKTNNGTVEAVEASNGSDMGEKNKETEGKVSASKGNLLTNWPLVSSIIIYCIFSLHDAAYTEVFSLWAESDRKFGGLSFSSQDVGEILAITGKF
;
A
#
# COMPACT_ATOMS: atom_id res chain seq x y z
N MET A 1 -9.36 -26.52 46.53
CA MET A 1 -8.46 -25.38 46.23
C MET A 1 -7.32 -25.70 45.25
N ALA A 2 -6.46 -26.72 45.45
CA ALA A 2 -5.49 -27.10 44.41
C ALA A 2 -6.14 -27.95 43.29
N GLU A 3 -7.05 -28.87 43.66
CA GLU A 3 -7.80 -29.68 42.69
C GLU A 3 -8.82 -28.88 41.86
N GLU A 4 -9.52 -27.90 42.46
CA GLU A 4 -10.48 -27.04 41.72
C GLU A 4 -9.81 -26.13 40.68
N VAL A 5 -8.58 -25.66 40.94
CA VAL A 5 -7.80 -24.84 39.99
C VAL A 5 -7.24 -25.70 38.85
N GLU A 6 -7.02 -27.00 39.10
CA GLU A 6 -6.60 -27.97 38.09
C GLU A 6 -7.79 -28.45 37.25
N GLU A 7 -8.97 -28.56 37.86
CA GLU A 7 -10.25 -28.83 37.17
C GLU A 7 -10.69 -27.67 36.28
N GLU A 8 -10.58 -26.41 36.71
CA GLU A 8 -10.85 -25.24 35.85
C GLU A 8 -9.89 -25.16 34.65
N LYS A 9 -8.61 -25.50 34.85
CA LYS A 9 -7.64 -25.59 33.75
C LYS A 9 -7.92 -26.74 32.78
N GLN A 10 -8.43 -27.86 33.28
CA GLN A 10 -8.84 -28.99 32.44
C GLN A 10 -10.18 -28.75 31.74
N LEU A 11 -11.10 -27.96 32.33
CA LEU A 11 -12.39 -27.60 31.73
C LEU A 11 -12.29 -26.45 30.71
N GLN A 12 -11.26 -25.61 30.77
CA GLN A 12 -10.99 -24.58 29.74
C GLN A 12 -10.28 -25.14 28.49
N GLN A 13 -9.60 -26.28 28.59
CA GLN A 13 -8.88 -26.88 27.47
C GLN A 13 -9.73 -27.39 26.28
N PRO A 14 -11.02 -27.80 26.42
CA PRO A 14 -11.83 -28.22 25.27
C PRO A 14 -12.51 -27.07 24.50
N LEU A 15 -12.63 -25.87 25.09
CA LEU A 15 -13.53 -24.81 24.59
C LEU A 15 -12.95 -23.88 23.51
N LEU A 16 -11.71 -24.08 23.07
CA LEU A 16 -11.09 -23.30 21.97
C LEU A 16 -10.27 -24.18 21.03
N ARG A 17 -10.74 -25.39 20.71
CA ARG A 17 -10.13 -26.17 19.63
C ARG A 17 -10.48 -25.50 18.30
N LYS A 18 -9.57 -24.66 17.77
CA LYS A 18 -9.73 -24.02 16.45
C LYS A 18 -10.10 -25.09 15.42
N VAL A 19 -11.32 -25.01 14.88
CA VAL A 19 -11.78 -25.91 13.82
C VAL A 19 -11.23 -25.38 12.50
N TYR A 20 -10.37 -26.17 11.86
CA TYR A 20 -9.80 -25.86 10.56
C TYR A 20 -10.62 -26.51 9.45
N HIS A 21 -11.11 -25.73 8.50
CA HIS A 21 -11.79 -26.26 7.31
C HIS A 21 -10.79 -26.43 6.16
N ASP A 22 -10.68 -27.63 5.59
CA ASP A 22 -9.69 -27.94 4.55
C ASP A 22 -9.96 -27.21 3.21
N ASN A 23 -11.17 -26.71 2.98
CA ASN A 23 -11.54 -25.92 1.79
C ASN A 23 -11.33 -24.41 1.96
N CYS A 24 -10.93 -23.94 3.15
CA CYS A 24 -10.75 -22.53 3.46
C CYS A 24 -9.27 -22.12 3.36
N PRO A 25 -8.89 -21.17 2.47
CA PRO A 25 -7.50 -20.74 2.33
C PRO A 25 -6.95 -20.08 3.60
N GLY A 26 -7.75 -19.26 4.30
CA GLY A 26 -7.39 -18.69 5.60
C GLY A 26 -7.11 -19.74 6.68
N CYS A 27 -7.95 -20.79 6.78
CA CYS A 27 -7.71 -21.89 7.73
C CYS A 27 -6.42 -22.66 7.44
N LYS A 28 -6.02 -22.82 6.16
CA LYS A 28 -4.72 -23.42 5.81
C LYS A 28 -3.55 -22.58 6.29
N LEU A 29 -3.66 -21.26 6.15
CA LEU A 29 -2.64 -20.34 6.63
C LEU A 29 -2.56 -20.36 8.16
N ASP A 30 -3.68 -20.38 8.87
CA ASP A 30 -3.68 -20.46 10.34
C ASP A 30 -3.15 -21.80 10.86
N ARG A 31 -3.47 -22.92 10.21
CA ARG A 31 -2.86 -24.22 10.54
C ARG A 31 -1.35 -24.17 10.34
N LYS A 32 -0.88 -23.52 9.26
CA LYS A 32 0.57 -23.30 9.00
C LYS A 32 1.20 -22.43 10.09
N LYS A 33 0.55 -21.33 10.50
CA LYS A 33 1.03 -20.48 11.60
C LYS A 33 1.12 -21.26 12.89
N ASP A 34 0.12 -22.05 13.26
CA ASP A 34 0.10 -22.79 14.52
C ASP A 34 1.16 -23.90 14.53
N SER A 35 1.40 -24.55 13.37
CA SER A 35 2.43 -25.59 13.22
C SER A 35 3.88 -25.07 13.23
N ASN A 36 4.10 -23.81 12.83
CA ASN A 36 5.45 -23.26 12.69
C ASN A 36 5.58 -21.96 13.49
N PRO A 37 6.20 -21.98 14.69
CA PRO A 37 6.34 -20.80 15.54
C PRO A 37 7.40 -19.81 15.06
N GLY A 38 8.19 -20.15 14.03
CA GLY A 38 9.20 -19.26 13.47
C GLY A 38 8.64 -18.10 12.65
N TYR A 39 9.51 -17.15 12.32
CA TYR A 39 9.17 -15.99 11.50
C TYR A 39 8.85 -16.40 10.04
N PRO A 40 7.78 -15.87 9.43
CA PRO A 40 7.41 -16.15 8.04
C PRO A 40 8.23 -15.30 7.05
N TYR A 41 9.55 -15.53 6.98
CA TYR A 41 10.48 -14.75 6.16
C TYR A 41 10.10 -14.72 4.67
N LYS A 42 9.51 -15.80 4.13
CA LYS A 42 9.14 -15.89 2.71
C LYS A 42 7.97 -14.96 2.39
N GLU A 43 6.91 -15.01 3.20
CA GLU A 43 5.73 -14.17 3.05
C GLU A 43 6.08 -12.69 3.27
N PHE A 44 6.98 -12.40 4.22
CA PHE A 44 7.54 -11.07 4.44
C PHE A 44 8.30 -10.54 3.24
N PHE A 45 9.15 -11.35 2.64
CA PHE A 45 9.90 -10.95 1.46
C PHE A 45 8.97 -10.65 0.27
N TYR A 46 7.95 -11.49 0.05
CA TYR A 46 6.96 -11.24 -1.01
C TYR A 46 6.16 -9.96 -0.76
N LEU A 47 5.68 -9.77 0.47
CA LEU A 47 4.95 -8.56 0.85
C LEU A 47 5.81 -7.30 0.69
N TRP A 48 7.09 -7.38 1.07
CA TRP A 48 8.07 -6.30 0.93
C TRP A 48 8.26 -5.91 -0.54
N LEU A 49 8.39 -6.89 -1.44
CA LEU A 49 8.48 -6.64 -2.88
C LEU A 49 7.22 -6.01 -3.46
N VAL A 50 6.03 -6.46 -3.04
CA VAL A 50 4.75 -5.88 -3.46
C VAL A 50 4.61 -4.45 -2.97
N ALA A 51 4.97 -4.17 -1.72
CA ALA A 51 4.95 -2.82 -1.16
C ALA A 51 5.91 -1.89 -1.92
N LEU A 52 7.13 -2.34 -2.20
CA LEU A 52 8.13 -1.60 -2.98
C LEU A 52 7.62 -1.31 -4.40
N CYS A 53 7.09 -2.30 -5.09
CA CYS A 53 6.51 -2.18 -6.44
C CYS A 53 5.42 -1.10 -6.52
N ASN A 54 4.58 -0.96 -5.49
CA ASN A 54 3.53 0.05 -5.46
C ASN A 54 4.05 1.45 -5.09
N GLY A 55 5.18 1.54 -4.38
CA GLY A 55 5.82 2.82 -4.03
C GLY A 55 6.60 3.44 -5.20
N LEU A 56 7.27 2.63 -6.02
CA LEU A 56 8.19 3.11 -7.07
C LEU A 56 7.57 4.09 -8.10
N PRO A 57 6.33 3.88 -8.61
CA PRO A 57 5.73 4.83 -9.56
C PRO A 57 5.51 6.23 -8.98
N ILE A 58 5.35 6.33 -7.66
CA ILE A 58 5.14 7.59 -6.95
C ILE A 58 6.46 8.36 -6.87
N THR A 59 7.48 7.68 -6.38
CA THR A 59 8.75 8.31 -5.99
C THR A 59 9.66 8.55 -7.19
N SER A 60 9.60 7.70 -8.21
CA SER A 60 10.36 7.89 -9.45
C SER A 60 9.94 9.09 -10.28
N LEU A 61 8.73 9.61 -10.07
CA LEU A 61 8.21 10.74 -10.83
C LEU A 61 8.98 12.04 -10.55
N PHE A 62 9.36 12.26 -9.29
CA PHE A 62 9.84 13.56 -8.82
C PHE A 62 10.99 14.16 -9.65
N PRO A 63 12.04 13.39 -10.04
CA PRO A 63 13.20 13.95 -10.72
C PRO A 63 13.02 14.21 -12.22
N PHE A 64 11.88 13.84 -12.81
CA PHE A 64 11.69 14.03 -14.26
C PHE A 64 10.38 14.70 -14.63
N LEU A 65 9.50 14.93 -13.65
CA LEU A 65 8.19 15.52 -13.91
C LEU A 65 8.27 16.92 -14.50
N TYR A 66 9.15 17.79 -13.99
CA TYR A 66 9.31 19.14 -14.54
C TYR A 66 9.75 19.09 -16.00
N PHE A 67 10.78 18.29 -16.29
CA PHE A 67 11.30 18.07 -17.63
C PHE A 67 10.21 17.54 -18.55
N MET A 68 9.41 16.58 -18.09
CA MET A 68 8.32 16.02 -18.89
C MET A 68 7.28 17.05 -19.29
N ILE A 69 6.88 17.93 -18.36
CA ILE A 69 5.93 19.00 -18.67
C ILE A 69 6.53 20.05 -19.60
N ARG A 70 7.81 20.36 -19.42
CA ARG A 70 8.56 21.27 -20.29
C ARG A 70 8.62 20.74 -21.72
N ASP A 71 8.97 19.47 -21.89
CA ASP A 71 9.15 18.83 -23.19
C ASP A 71 7.80 18.57 -23.91
N LEU A 72 6.69 18.49 -23.17
CA LEU A 72 5.34 18.46 -23.73
C LEU A 72 4.85 19.82 -24.28
N HIS A 73 5.59 20.92 -24.05
CA HIS A 73 5.28 22.27 -24.53
C HIS A 73 3.85 22.77 -24.21
N VAL A 74 3.28 22.34 -23.08
CA VAL A 74 1.90 22.66 -22.67
C VAL A 74 1.82 24.00 -21.95
N ALA A 75 2.86 24.34 -21.20
CA ALA A 75 2.94 25.60 -20.47
C ALA A 75 3.31 26.74 -21.43
N LYS A 76 2.47 27.79 -21.50
CA LYS A 76 2.74 28.98 -22.32
C LYS A 76 3.94 29.77 -21.80
N ARG A 77 4.21 29.67 -20.50
CA ARG A 77 5.35 30.30 -19.84
C ARG A 77 6.04 29.29 -18.91
N VAL A 78 7.32 29.54 -18.64
CA VAL A 78 8.15 28.66 -17.80
C VAL A 78 7.64 28.63 -16.35
N GLU A 79 7.00 29.70 -15.89
CA GLU A 79 6.45 29.78 -14.52
C GLU A 79 5.24 28.84 -14.32
N ASP A 80 4.52 28.50 -15.39
CA ASP A 80 3.34 27.64 -15.32
C ASP A 80 3.69 26.13 -15.30
N ILE A 81 4.94 25.77 -15.60
CA ILE A 81 5.41 24.38 -15.66
C ILE A 81 5.19 23.68 -14.32
N GLY A 82 5.55 24.34 -13.21
CA GLY A 82 5.37 23.79 -11.87
C GLY A 82 3.90 23.54 -11.52
N PHE A 83 2.99 24.42 -11.96
CA PHE A 83 1.56 24.27 -11.73
C PHE A 83 0.97 23.09 -12.54
N CYS A 84 1.34 22.96 -13.81
CA CYS A 84 0.96 21.83 -14.65
C CYS A 84 1.54 20.50 -14.14
N ALA A 85 2.79 20.49 -13.66
CA ALA A 85 3.40 19.35 -13.01
C ALA A 85 2.62 18.93 -11.75
N GLY A 86 2.26 19.89 -10.90
CA GLY A 86 1.44 19.66 -9.72
C GLY A 86 0.11 18.98 -10.03
N PHE A 87 -0.56 19.34 -11.12
CA PHE A 87 -1.79 18.65 -11.54
C PHE A 87 -1.57 17.18 -11.91
N VAL A 88 -0.45 16.85 -12.58
CA VAL A 88 -0.12 15.46 -12.90
C VAL A 88 0.15 14.65 -11.63
N GLY A 89 0.91 15.20 -10.68
CA GLY A 89 1.14 14.56 -9.37
C GLY A 89 -0.16 14.39 -8.57
N ALA A 90 -0.95 15.46 -8.47
CA ALA A 90 -2.23 15.48 -7.76
C ALA A 90 -3.25 14.50 -8.35
N SER A 91 -3.30 14.32 -9.67
CA SER A 91 -4.23 13.39 -10.32
C SER A 91 -4.09 11.94 -9.80
N TYR A 92 -2.86 11.51 -9.55
CA TYR A 92 -2.56 10.20 -8.98
C TYR A 92 -3.05 10.08 -7.53
N MET A 93 -2.72 11.07 -6.70
CA MET A 93 -3.13 11.07 -5.29
C MET A 93 -4.65 11.20 -5.13
N PHE A 94 -5.30 11.97 -6.01
CA PHE A 94 -6.75 12.11 -6.05
C PHE A 94 -7.43 10.77 -6.40
N GLY A 95 -6.95 10.06 -7.41
CA GLY A 95 -7.44 8.71 -7.74
C GLY A 95 -7.29 7.73 -6.58
N ARG A 96 -6.17 7.78 -5.85
CA ARG A 96 -5.94 6.95 -4.65
C ARG A 96 -6.86 7.31 -3.50
N ALA A 97 -7.08 8.60 -3.26
CA ALA A 97 -7.96 9.07 -2.19
C ALA A 97 -9.38 8.53 -2.38
N LEU A 98 -9.93 8.63 -3.60
CA LEU A 98 -11.27 8.16 -3.93
C LEU A 98 -11.46 6.64 -3.76
N THR A 99 -10.42 5.86 -4.04
CA THR A 99 -10.53 4.40 -4.12
C THR A 99 -9.91 3.65 -2.95
N SER A 100 -9.16 4.33 -2.08
CA SER A 100 -8.48 3.72 -0.93
C SER A 100 -9.41 2.88 -0.03
N VAL A 101 -10.58 3.43 0.32
CA VAL A 101 -11.59 2.73 1.13
C VAL A 101 -12.24 1.60 0.34
N LEU A 102 -12.52 1.82 -0.95
CA LEU A 102 -13.13 0.81 -1.82
C LEU A 102 -12.26 -0.43 -1.93
N TRP A 103 -10.94 -0.27 -2.15
CA TRP A 103 -10.01 -1.39 -2.21
C TRP A 103 -9.85 -2.13 -0.87
N GLY A 104 -9.99 -1.43 0.26
CA GLY A 104 -10.09 -2.07 1.58
C GLY A 104 -11.29 -3.01 1.67
N ILE A 105 -12.48 -2.51 1.32
CA ILE A 105 -13.72 -3.31 1.33
C ILE A 105 -13.65 -4.49 0.35
N VAL A 106 -13.10 -4.26 -0.85
CA VAL A 106 -12.91 -5.31 -1.86
C VAL A 106 -11.94 -6.37 -1.36
N ALA A 107 -10.84 -5.97 -0.69
CA ALA A 107 -9.88 -6.92 -0.12
C ALA A 107 -10.52 -7.77 0.98
N ASP A 108 -11.34 -7.19 1.84
CA ASP A 108 -12.03 -7.93 2.89
C ASP A 108 -13.08 -8.90 2.34
N ARG A 109 -13.67 -8.63 1.16
CA ARG A 109 -14.70 -9.49 0.55
C ARG A 109 -14.16 -10.57 -0.37
N TYR A 110 -13.20 -10.22 -1.22
CA TYR A 110 -12.67 -11.09 -2.29
C TYR A 110 -11.29 -11.66 -1.98
N GLY A 111 -10.67 -11.21 -0.90
CA GLY A 111 -9.34 -11.63 -0.48
C GLY A 111 -8.27 -10.61 -0.84
N ARG A 112 -7.14 -10.71 -0.13
CA ARG A 112 -6.09 -9.68 -0.14
C ARG A 112 -5.16 -9.92 -1.33
N LYS A 113 -4.96 -11.19 -1.72
CA LYS A 113 -4.10 -11.58 -2.84
C LYS A 113 -4.64 -11.07 -4.19
N PRO A 114 -5.91 -11.29 -4.57
CA PRO A 114 -6.45 -10.76 -5.83
C PRO A 114 -6.31 -9.25 -5.94
N VAL A 115 -6.54 -8.52 -4.85
CA VAL A 115 -6.44 -7.06 -4.81
C VAL A 115 -4.99 -6.59 -5.03
N MET A 116 -4.01 -7.25 -4.39
CA MET A 116 -2.58 -6.98 -4.65
C MET A 116 -2.16 -7.30 -6.10
N VAL A 117 -2.68 -8.37 -6.67
CA VAL A 117 -2.43 -8.77 -8.07
C VAL A 117 -2.98 -7.71 -9.04
N ILE A 118 -4.22 -7.26 -8.84
CA ILE A 118 -4.87 -6.25 -9.71
C ILE A 118 -4.08 -4.93 -9.68
N GLY A 119 -3.67 -4.45 -8.50
CA GLY A 119 -2.89 -3.22 -8.44
C GLY A 119 -1.49 -3.38 -9.06
N THR A 120 -0.85 -4.54 -8.92
CA THR A 120 0.43 -4.82 -9.58
C THR A 120 0.30 -4.83 -11.11
N ILE A 121 -0.74 -5.46 -11.66
CA ILE A 121 -1.06 -5.41 -13.09
C ILE A 121 -1.30 -3.97 -13.55
N SER A 122 -2.01 -3.19 -12.73
CA SER A 122 -2.30 -1.79 -13.03
C SER A 122 -1.03 -0.95 -13.08
N VAL A 123 -0.04 -1.21 -12.21
CA VAL A 123 1.30 -0.61 -12.31
C VAL A 123 1.93 -0.93 -13.67
N ILE A 124 1.97 -2.20 -14.07
CA ILE A 124 2.59 -2.59 -15.35
C ILE A 124 1.94 -1.87 -16.53
N ILE A 125 0.61 -1.81 -16.58
CA ILE A 125 -0.12 -1.21 -17.71
C ILE A 125 -0.01 0.31 -17.69
N PHE A 126 -0.48 0.96 -16.62
CA PHE A 126 -0.63 2.42 -16.61
C PHE A 126 0.70 3.15 -16.42
N ASN A 127 1.68 2.56 -15.73
CA ASN A 127 3.02 3.15 -15.65
C ASN A 127 3.72 3.12 -17.01
N THR A 128 3.57 2.02 -17.77
CA THR A 128 4.09 1.93 -19.14
C THR A 128 3.39 2.92 -20.07
N LEU A 129 2.06 3.04 -19.98
CA LEU A 129 1.30 4.03 -20.75
C LEU A 129 1.70 5.47 -20.42
N PHE A 130 2.00 5.75 -19.15
CA PHE A 130 2.50 7.06 -18.74
C PHE A 130 3.86 7.37 -19.36
N GLY A 131 4.80 6.41 -19.38
CA GLY A 131 6.10 6.58 -20.04
C GLY A 131 6.01 6.78 -21.56
N LEU A 132 4.94 6.29 -22.19
CA LEU A 132 4.62 6.47 -23.61
C LEU A 132 3.77 7.73 -23.89
N SER A 133 3.47 8.53 -22.88
CA SER A 133 2.56 9.66 -23.07
C SER A 133 3.23 10.80 -23.84
N THR A 134 2.57 11.24 -24.92
CA THR A 134 3.00 12.39 -25.76
C THR A 134 2.09 13.60 -25.59
N SER A 135 1.05 13.49 -24.76
CA SER A 135 0.06 14.52 -24.51
C SER A 135 -0.16 14.67 -23.01
N TYR A 136 -0.29 15.91 -22.55
CA TYR A 136 -0.55 16.23 -21.16
C TYR A 136 -1.80 15.55 -20.60
N TRP A 137 -2.88 15.50 -21.38
CA TRP A 137 -4.11 14.84 -20.96
C TRP A 137 -3.96 13.32 -20.86
N MET A 138 -3.12 12.72 -21.71
CA MET A 138 -2.79 11.30 -21.63
C MET A 138 -1.96 11.01 -20.37
N ALA A 139 -1.03 11.90 -20.02
CA ALA A 139 -0.23 11.80 -18.79
C ALA A 139 -1.13 11.89 -17.54
N ILE A 140 -2.07 12.85 -17.49
CA ILE A 140 -3.05 12.96 -16.40
C ILE A 140 -3.95 11.72 -16.33
N ALA A 141 -4.53 11.29 -17.45
CA ALA A 141 -5.46 10.17 -17.46
C ALA A 141 -4.79 8.86 -17.02
N SER A 142 -3.59 8.56 -17.53
CA SER A 142 -2.84 7.37 -17.14
C SER A 142 -2.46 7.41 -15.65
N ARG A 143 -2.10 8.58 -15.10
CA ARG A 143 -1.79 8.73 -13.67
C ARG A 143 -3.00 8.67 -12.77
N PHE A 144 -4.11 9.29 -13.16
CA PHE A 144 -5.37 9.16 -12.45
C PHE A 144 -5.83 7.71 -12.39
N LEU A 145 -5.82 7.00 -13.53
CA LEU A 145 -6.17 5.58 -13.58
C LEU A 145 -5.22 4.74 -12.75
N LEU A 146 -3.90 4.96 -12.86
CA LEU A 146 -2.95 4.26 -12.00
C LEU A 146 -3.28 4.48 -10.52
N GLY A 147 -3.60 5.72 -10.12
CA GLY A 147 -4.01 6.04 -8.75
C GLY A 147 -5.29 5.32 -8.31
N VAL A 148 -6.31 5.28 -9.18
CA VAL A 148 -7.58 4.57 -8.95
C VAL A 148 -7.36 3.08 -8.67
N PHE A 149 -6.39 2.43 -9.31
CA PHE A 149 -6.10 1.01 -9.06
C PHE A 149 -4.98 0.77 -8.03
N ASN A 150 -4.24 1.81 -7.60
CA ASN A 150 -3.11 1.73 -6.66
C ASN A 150 -3.48 2.17 -5.22
N GLY A 151 -4.70 1.87 -4.78
CA GLY A 151 -5.20 2.10 -3.42
C GLY A 151 -4.77 1.02 -2.40
N LEU A 152 -3.64 0.36 -2.60
CA LEU A 152 -3.31 -0.92 -1.94
C LEU A 152 -2.64 -0.83 -0.57
N LEU A 153 -2.25 0.36 -0.09
CA LEU A 153 -1.52 0.49 1.18
C LEU A 153 -2.32 -0.06 2.38
N GLY A 154 -3.64 0.12 2.40
CA GLY A 154 -4.51 -0.46 3.43
C GLY A 154 -4.50 -1.99 3.39
N PRO A 155 -4.90 -2.62 2.26
CA PRO A 155 -4.83 -4.07 2.09
C PRO A 155 -3.46 -4.69 2.38
N ILE A 156 -2.36 -4.04 1.99
CA ILE A 156 -0.98 -4.52 2.25
C ILE A 156 -0.69 -4.54 3.76
N LYS A 157 -1.05 -3.47 4.48
CA LYS A 157 -0.88 -3.41 5.94
C LYS A 157 -1.76 -4.43 6.66
N ALA A 158 -3.01 -4.59 6.22
CA ALA A 158 -3.89 -5.62 6.76
C ALA A 158 -3.28 -7.02 6.55
N TYR A 159 -2.85 -7.33 5.32
CA TYR A 159 -2.19 -8.59 5.00
C TYR A 159 -0.94 -8.85 5.86
N ALA A 160 -0.12 -7.81 6.10
CA ALA A 160 1.04 -7.90 6.99
C ALA A 160 0.66 -8.41 8.38
N THR A 161 -0.42 -7.85 8.96
CA THR A 161 -0.87 -8.23 10.31
C THR A 161 -1.55 -9.60 10.35
N GLU A 162 -2.12 -10.03 9.22
CA GLU A 162 -2.82 -11.31 9.10
C GLU A 162 -1.89 -12.48 8.79
N VAL A 163 -0.77 -12.28 8.09
CA VAL A 163 0.22 -13.35 7.88
C VAL A 163 1.00 -13.65 9.16
N CYS A 164 1.17 -12.67 10.03
CA CYS A 164 1.92 -12.81 11.28
C CYS A 164 1.13 -13.49 12.39
N ARG A 165 1.85 -14.18 13.28
CA ARG A 165 1.36 -14.40 14.64
C ARG A 165 1.22 -13.05 15.38
N PRO A 166 0.35 -12.94 16.40
CA PRO A 166 0.16 -11.70 17.16
C PRO A 166 1.46 -11.06 17.66
N GLU A 167 2.41 -11.88 18.09
CA GLU A 167 3.74 -11.49 18.60
C GLU A 167 4.63 -10.79 17.55
N HIS A 168 4.38 -11.00 16.26
CA HIS A 168 5.23 -10.49 15.17
C HIS A 168 4.52 -9.46 14.29
N LYS A 169 3.32 -9.00 14.66
CA LYS A 169 2.56 -8.01 13.89
C LYS A 169 3.31 -6.68 13.72
N SER A 170 4.05 -6.25 14.75
CA SER A 170 4.88 -5.04 14.70
C SER A 170 5.96 -5.15 13.61
N ILE A 171 6.65 -6.29 13.53
CA ILE A 171 7.68 -6.57 12.53
C ILE A 171 7.08 -6.55 11.12
N GLY A 172 5.92 -7.18 10.93
CA GLY A 172 5.21 -7.17 9.65
C GLY A 172 4.89 -5.74 9.18
N LEU A 173 4.43 -4.88 10.09
CA LEU A 173 4.15 -3.48 9.77
C LEU A 173 5.43 -2.67 9.52
N SER A 174 6.49 -2.90 10.30
CA SER A 174 7.80 -2.30 10.07
C SER A 174 8.37 -2.64 8.70
N LEU A 175 8.20 -3.88 8.22
CA LEU A 175 8.65 -4.29 6.88
C LEU A 175 7.93 -3.53 5.76
N VAL A 176 6.64 -3.23 5.91
CA VAL A 176 5.92 -2.40 4.94
C VAL A 176 6.50 -0.98 4.93
N SER A 177 6.82 -0.42 6.10
CA SER A 177 7.46 0.89 6.21
C SER A 177 8.87 0.92 5.63
N THR A 178 9.68 -0.14 5.82
CA THR A 178 11.03 -0.21 5.23
C THR A 178 10.96 -0.35 3.72
N ALA A 179 10.01 -1.10 3.17
CA ALA A 179 9.77 -1.16 1.72
C ALA A 179 9.45 0.23 1.15
N TRP A 180 8.63 1.01 1.85
CA TRP A 180 8.31 2.38 1.47
C TRP A 180 9.55 3.28 1.48
N GLY A 181 10.35 3.25 2.55
CA GLY A 181 11.60 4.02 2.65
C GLY A 181 12.61 3.66 1.56
N ILE A 182 12.77 2.37 1.26
CA ILE A 182 13.64 1.92 0.16
C ILE A 182 13.09 2.38 -1.20
N GLY A 183 11.77 2.42 -1.37
CA GLY A 183 11.13 3.00 -2.56
C GLY A 183 11.41 4.50 -2.74
N MET A 184 11.55 5.26 -1.64
CA MET A 184 11.94 6.67 -1.68
C MET A 184 13.40 6.87 -2.11
N ILE A 185 14.26 5.87 -1.97
CA ILE A 185 15.66 5.91 -2.40
C ILE A 185 15.78 5.44 -3.86
N ILE A 186 15.27 4.24 -4.14
CA ILE A 186 15.40 3.59 -5.45
C ILE A 186 14.57 4.31 -6.52
N GLY A 187 13.39 4.83 -6.16
CA GLY A 187 12.51 5.48 -7.12
C GLY A 187 13.15 6.70 -7.77
N PRO A 188 13.56 7.73 -7.01
CA PRO A 188 14.22 8.91 -7.56
C PRO A 188 15.53 8.58 -8.27
N ALA A 189 16.28 7.58 -7.80
CA ALA A 189 17.46 7.11 -8.52
C ALA A 189 17.09 6.59 -9.92
N ILE A 190 16.10 5.70 -10.04
CA ILE A 190 15.63 5.21 -11.35
C ILE A 190 15.08 6.36 -12.20
N GLY A 191 14.25 7.22 -11.62
CA GLY A 191 13.65 8.36 -12.31
C GLY A 191 14.69 9.34 -12.85
N GLY A 192 15.67 9.71 -12.03
CA GLY A 192 16.71 10.66 -12.37
C GLY A 192 17.73 10.11 -13.36
N PHE A 193 18.32 8.94 -13.09
CA PHE A 193 19.39 8.38 -13.93
C PHE A 193 18.88 7.95 -15.31
N PHE A 194 17.67 7.40 -15.41
CA PHE A 194 17.14 6.88 -16.67
C PHE A 194 16.27 7.88 -17.46
N ALA A 195 15.93 9.05 -16.91
CA ALA A 195 15.27 10.10 -17.67
C ALA A 195 16.17 10.68 -18.77
N GLN A 196 15.57 10.95 -19.93
CA GLN A 196 16.22 11.50 -21.12
C GLN A 196 17.48 10.70 -21.56
N PRO A 197 17.35 9.39 -21.82
CA PRO A 197 18.48 8.52 -22.11
C PRO A 197 19.22 8.89 -23.41
N ALA A 198 18.52 9.49 -24.39
CA ALA A 198 19.14 9.95 -25.63
C ALA A 198 20.08 11.15 -25.41
N GLU A 199 19.80 12.00 -24.43
CA GLU A 199 20.67 13.13 -24.08
C GLU A 199 21.84 12.68 -23.19
N LYS A 200 21.60 11.75 -22.25
CA LYS A 200 22.60 11.29 -21.28
C LYS A 200 23.56 10.23 -21.82
N PHE A 201 23.07 9.34 -22.69
CA PHE A 201 23.84 8.23 -23.25
C PHE A 201 23.80 8.24 -24.79
N PRO A 202 24.33 9.29 -25.46
CA PRO A 202 24.24 9.44 -26.92
C PRO A 202 24.99 8.35 -27.69
N SER A 203 25.93 7.63 -27.06
CA SER A 203 26.64 6.50 -27.66
C SER A 203 25.80 5.21 -27.73
N ILE A 204 24.77 5.08 -26.88
CA ILE A 204 23.91 3.89 -26.77
C ILE A 204 22.52 4.17 -27.35
N PHE A 205 22.00 5.38 -27.14
CA PHE A 205 20.68 5.80 -27.60
C PHE A 205 20.80 7.01 -28.53
N SER A 206 20.50 6.82 -29.82
CA SER A 206 20.41 7.93 -30.77
C SER A 206 19.13 8.74 -30.55
N THR A 207 19.19 10.05 -30.81
CA THR A 207 18.03 10.97 -30.75
C THR A 207 16.91 10.58 -31.72
N GLU A 208 17.24 9.86 -32.81
CA GLU A 208 16.24 9.34 -33.77
C GLU A 208 15.61 8.01 -33.33
N SER A 209 16.12 7.42 -32.24
CA SER A 209 15.59 6.16 -31.71
C SER A 209 14.25 6.35 -30.99
N PHE A 210 13.59 5.24 -30.70
CA PHE A 210 12.37 5.18 -29.89
C PHE A 210 12.51 5.95 -28.55
N PHE A 211 13.67 5.88 -27.92
CA PHE A 211 13.97 6.56 -26.66
C PHE A 211 14.22 8.07 -26.80
N GLY A 212 14.53 8.57 -28.00
CA GLY A 212 14.52 10.00 -28.29
C GLY A 212 13.10 10.54 -28.47
N ARG A 213 12.20 9.73 -29.06
CA ARG A 213 10.76 10.06 -29.17
C ARG A 213 10.03 10.00 -27.82
N PHE A 214 10.43 9.09 -26.93
CA PHE A 214 9.84 8.93 -25.60
C PHE A 214 10.92 9.01 -24.49
N PRO A 215 11.35 10.23 -24.10
CA PRO A 215 12.47 10.42 -23.15
C PRO A 215 12.23 9.87 -21.75
N TYR A 216 10.97 9.67 -21.35
CA TYR A 216 10.57 9.20 -20.01
C TYR A 216 10.08 7.75 -19.99
N PHE A 217 10.14 7.07 -21.14
CA PHE A 217 9.72 5.68 -21.22
C PHE A 217 10.64 4.74 -20.45
N LEU A 218 11.96 4.94 -20.52
CA LEU A 218 12.95 4.07 -19.89
C LEU A 218 12.77 3.91 -18.36
N PRO A 219 12.67 4.97 -17.54
CA PRO A 219 12.45 4.80 -16.10
C PRO A 219 11.12 4.09 -15.80
N CYS A 220 10.06 4.39 -16.57
CA CYS A 220 8.76 3.75 -16.41
C CYS A 220 8.82 2.26 -16.79
N PHE A 221 9.55 1.91 -17.85
CA PHE A 221 9.72 0.54 -18.31
C PHE A 221 10.51 -0.30 -17.29
N CYS A 222 11.58 0.24 -16.71
CA CYS A 222 12.33 -0.44 -15.65
C CYS A 222 11.42 -0.82 -14.47
N ILE A 223 10.56 0.09 -14.03
CA ILE A 223 9.60 -0.15 -12.96
C ILE A 223 8.58 -1.22 -13.40
N SER A 224 8.03 -1.12 -14.62
CA SER A 224 7.08 -2.10 -15.13
C SER A 224 7.67 -3.51 -15.26
N VAL A 225 8.94 -3.64 -15.64
CA VAL A 225 9.66 -4.93 -15.68
C VAL A 225 9.83 -5.49 -14.28
N PHE A 226 10.22 -4.67 -13.32
CA PHE A 226 10.28 -5.06 -11.91
C PHE A 226 8.90 -5.52 -11.41
N SER A 227 7.84 -4.76 -11.71
CA SER A 227 6.45 -5.10 -11.37
C SER A 227 5.99 -6.41 -12.00
N ALA A 228 6.42 -6.72 -13.23
CA ALA A 228 6.12 -8.00 -13.86
C ALA A 228 6.79 -9.18 -13.14
N GLY A 229 8.02 -9.00 -12.67
CA GLY A 229 8.69 -9.97 -11.80
C GLY A 229 7.93 -10.18 -10.47
N VAL A 230 7.48 -9.09 -9.86
CA VAL A 230 6.67 -9.16 -8.62
C VAL A 230 5.31 -9.81 -8.85
N LEU A 231 4.67 -9.58 -10.01
CA LEU A 231 3.41 -10.23 -10.37
C LEU A 231 3.54 -11.76 -10.41
N PHE A 232 4.66 -12.27 -10.93
CA PHE A 232 4.96 -13.70 -10.89
C PHE A 232 5.12 -14.19 -9.46
N ILE A 233 5.78 -13.41 -8.61
CA ILE A 233 5.95 -13.71 -7.17
C ILE A 233 4.61 -13.78 -6.43
N CYS A 234 3.65 -12.92 -6.79
CA CYS A 234 2.30 -12.92 -6.21
C CYS A 234 1.57 -14.25 -6.38
N ILE A 235 1.93 -15.10 -7.36
CA ILE A 235 1.32 -16.44 -7.53
C ILE A 235 1.54 -17.32 -6.29
N TRP A 236 2.71 -17.22 -5.65
CA TRP A 236 3.04 -18.00 -4.45
C TRP A 236 2.56 -17.39 -3.14
N LEU A 237 1.99 -16.19 -3.18
CA LEU A 237 1.48 -15.53 -2.00
C LEU A 237 0.25 -16.31 -1.47
N PRO A 238 0.20 -16.71 -0.19
CA PRO A 238 -0.98 -17.35 0.37
C PRO A 238 -2.11 -16.34 0.54
N GLU A 239 -3.35 -16.77 0.33
CA GLU A 239 -4.54 -15.95 0.64
C GLU A 239 -4.84 -16.01 2.15
N THR A 240 -5.22 -14.87 2.74
CA THR A 240 -5.55 -14.74 4.17
C THR A 240 -7.04 -14.79 4.45
N LEU A 241 -7.89 -14.69 3.42
CA LEU A 241 -9.34 -14.68 3.60
C LEU A 241 -9.90 -16.01 4.15
N HIS A 242 -10.72 -15.92 5.19
CA HIS A 242 -11.48 -17.04 5.72
C HIS A 242 -12.85 -17.14 5.05
N ILE A 243 -13.03 -18.18 4.21
CA ILE A 243 -14.32 -18.49 3.58
C ILE A 243 -14.85 -19.76 4.23
N HIS A 244 -15.82 -19.60 5.13
CA HIS A 244 -16.57 -20.72 5.70
C HIS A 244 -17.91 -20.79 4.96
N HIS A 245 -18.05 -21.76 4.06
CA HIS A 245 -19.38 -22.16 3.64
C HIS A 245 -19.99 -22.94 4.80
N GLU A 246 -20.86 -22.28 5.58
CA GLU A 246 -21.77 -22.99 6.45
C GLU A 246 -22.66 -23.86 5.56
N GLU A 247 -22.34 -25.15 5.46
CA GLU A 247 -23.40 -26.12 5.24
C GLU A 247 -24.35 -25.93 6.43
N LYS A 248 -25.54 -25.37 6.17
CA LYS A 248 -26.66 -25.40 7.11
C LYS A 248 -27.01 -26.86 7.36
N THR A 249 -26.23 -27.51 8.21
CA THR A 249 -26.58 -28.79 8.80
C THR A 249 -27.67 -28.45 9.81
N ASN A 250 -28.90 -28.77 9.42
CA ASN A 250 -30.10 -28.60 10.22
C ASN A 250 -30.01 -29.48 11.48
N ASN A 251 -29.32 -29.01 12.52
CA ASN A 251 -29.39 -29.55 13.87
C ASN A 251 -29.60 -28.37 14.82
N GLY A 252 -30.85 -27.91 14.90
CA GLY A 252 -31.28 -27.08 16.02
C GLY A 252 -31.15 -27.86 17.32
N THR A 253 -30.58 -27.21 18.35
CA THR A 253 -30.81 -27.38 19.82
C THR A 253 -29.55 -27.18 20.69
N VAL A 254 -28.77 -26.09 20.51
CA VAL A 254 -27.83 -25.69 21.59
C VAL A 254 -27.83 -24.19 21.94
N GLU A 255 -28.31 -23.27 21.09
CA GLU A 255 -28.29 -21.83 21.44
C GLU A 255 -29.54 -21.29 22.17
N ALA A 256 -30.44 -22.15 22.67
CA ALA A 256 -31.71 -21.72 23.26
C ALA A 256 -31.99 -22.26 24.67
N VAL A 257 -30.95 -22.56 25.47
CA VAL A 257 -31.14 -23.08 26.85
C VAL A 257 -30.79 -22.05 27.95
N GLU A 258 -30.18 -20.91 27.63
CA GLU A 258 -29.88 -19.90 28.67
C GLU A 258 -31.01 -18.88 28.93
N ALA A 259 -32.15 -18.99 28.23
CA ALA A 259 -33.26 -18.05 28.34
C ALA A 259 -34.54 -18.68 28.93
N SER A 260 -34.43 -19.47 30.00
CA SER A 260 -35.53 -19.70 30.95
C SER A 260 -35.08 -20.58 32.10
N ASN A 261 -34.65 -19.96 33.21
CA ASN A 261 -34.94 -20.44 34.56
C ASN A 261 -34.30 -19.50 35.60
N GLY A 262 -35.10 -19.03 36.56
CA GLY A 262 -34.59 -18.48 37.82
C GLY A 262 -35.03 -17.06 38.12
N SER A 263 -36.25 -16.94 38.63
CA SER A 263 -36.74 -15.78 39.37
C SER A 263 -36.10 -15.67 40.76
N ASP A 264 -35.70 -14.43 41.10
CA ASP A 264 -35.76 -13.76 42.40
C ASP A 264 -34.64 -13.90 43.46
N MET A 265 -34.41 -12.75 44.12
CA MET A 265 -33.67 -12.42 45.35
C MET A 265 -32.12 -12.39 45.38
N GLY A 266 -31.57 -11.19 45.61
CA GLY A 266 -30.53 -10.98 46.63
C GLY A 266 -29.11 -10.62 46.19
N GLU A 267 -28.76 -9.35 46.41
CA GLU A 267 -27.43 -8.81 46.77
C GLU A 267 -26.26 -8.70 45.77
N LYS A 268 -25.89 -7.43 45.58
CA LYS A 268 -24.61 -6.85 45.16
C LYS A 268 -23.37 -7.76 45.31
N ASN A 269 -22.65 -7.95 44.21
CA ASN A 269 -21.28 -7.42 44.08
C ASN A 269 -20.81 -7.39 42.62
N LYS A 270 -20.07 -6.33 42.32
CA LYS A 270 -19.50 -6.01 41.00
C LYS A 270 -18.41 -7.01 40.63
N GLU A 271 -18.49 -7.54 39.43
CA GLU A 271 -17.33 -7.66 38.51
C GLU A 271 -17.87 -7.94 37.11
N THR A 272 -17.85 -6.91 36.27
CA THR A 272 -18.30 -6.96 34.88
C THR A 272 -17.12 -7.31 34.00
N GLU A 273 -16.85 -8.59 33.78
CA GLU A 273 -16.05 -9.01 32.62
C GLU A 273 -16.92 -8.89 31.37
N GLY A 274 -16.80 -7.73 30.73
CA GLY A 274 -17.54 -7.39 29.53
C GLY A 274 -17.15 -8.32 28.36
N LYS A 275 -18.11 -9.12 27.91
CA LYS A 275 -18.23 -9.44 26.48
C LYS A 275 -18.25 -8.12 25.71
N VAL A 276 -17.10 -7.69 25.19
CA VAL A 276 -17.02 -6.60 24.21
C VAL A 276 -17.56 -7.14 22.89
N SER A 277 -18.89 -7.23 22.81
CA SER A 277 -19.58 -7.05 21.55
C SER A 277 -19.20 -5.65 21.09
N ALA A 278 -18.28 -5.56 20.13
CA ALA A 278 -17.84 -4.30 19.56
C ALA A 278 -19.05 -3.64 18.89
N SER A 279 -19.78 -2.86 19.68
CA SER A 279 -20.84 -1.98 19.22
C SER A 279 -20.26 -1.17 18.07
N LYS A 280 -20.90 -1.24 16.90
CA LYS A 280 -20.61 -0.41 15.73
C LYS A 280 -21.02 1.04 16.01
N GLY A 281 -20.50 1.63 17.09
CA GLY A 281 -20.50 3.06 17.29
C GLY A 281 -19.65 3.69 16.18
N ASN A 282 -20.13 4.79 15.62
CA ASN A 282 -19.43 5.53 14.56
C ASN A 282 -17.95 5.72 14.97
N LEU A 283 -17.01 5.05 14.28
CA LEU A 283 -15.57 5.20 14.52
C LEU A 283 -15.14 6.68 14.49
N LEU A 284 -15.83 7.48 13.68
CA LEU A 284 -15.64 8.93 13.55
C LEU A 284 -16.13 9.75 14.75
N THR A 285 -16.78 9.14 15.74
CA THR A 285 -17.20 9.81 16.98
C THR A 285 -16.15 9.65 18.09
N ASN A 286 -15.14 8.80 17.90
CA ASN A 286 -14.04 8.64 18.85
C ASN A 286 -13.05 9.81 18.70
N TRP A 287 -13.15 10.80 19.59
CA TRP A 287 -12.34 12.03 19.54
C TRP A 287 -10.82 11.80 19.54
N PRO A 288 -10.24 10.95 20.41
CA PRO A 288 -8.82 10.57 20.33
C PRO A 288 -8.39 10.02 18.96
N LEU A 289 -9.21 9.16 18.35
CA LEU A 289 -8.93 8.60 17.03
C LEU A 289 -8.97 9.68 15.94
N VAL A 290 -10.02 10.51 15.94
CA VAL A 290 -10.18 11.60 14.98
C VAL A 290 -9.05 12.62 15.10
N SER A 291 -8.64 12.97 16.32
CA SER A 291 -7.51 13.87 16.58
C SER A 291 -6.21 13.31 16.00
N SER A 292 -5.95 12.01 16.19
CA SER A 292 -4.77 11.34 15.64
C SER A 292 -4.78 11.34 14.10
N ILE A 293 -5.95 11.11 13.48
CA ILE A 293 -6.12 11.16 12.03
C ILE A 293 -5.86 12.57 11.50
N ILE A 294 -6.41 13.61 12.16
CA ILE A 294 -6.20 15.00 11.74
C ILE A 294 -4.71 15.37 11.77
N ILE A 295 -4.01 15.04 12.86
CA ILE A 295 -2.56 15.31 12.98
C ILE A 295 -1.79 14.58 11.88
N TYR A 296 -2.11 13.30 11.64
CA TYR A 296 -1.49 12.52 10.57
C TYR A 296 -1.74 13.13 9.19
N CYS A 297 -2.95 13.62 8.92
CA CYS A 297 -3.29 14.30 7.66
C CYS A 297 -2.48 15.59 7.48
N ILE A 298 -2.33 16.41 8.52
CA ILE A 298 -1.52 17.63 8.47
C ILE A 298 -0.05 17.29 8.20
N PHE A 299 0.50 16.31 8.91
CA PHE A 299 1.88 15.88 8.72
C PHE A 299 2.11 15.31 7.31
N SER A 300 1.20 14.46 6.83
CA SER A 300 1.26 13.88 5.48
C SER A 300 1.13 14.95 4.39
N LEU A 301 0.27 15.95 4.60
CA LEU A 301 0.12 17.07 3.69
C LEU A 301 1.39 17.90 3.62
N HIS A 302 2.00 18.19 4.76
CA HIS A 302 3.26 18.91 4.83
C HIS A 302 4.40 18.14 4.14
N ASP A 303 4.52 16.84 4.40
CA ASP A 303 5.54 15.99 3.79
C ASP A 303 5.38 15.90 2.26
N ALA A 304 4.16 15.67 1.78
CA ALA A 304 3.86 15.63 0.35
C ALA A 304 4.12 16.98 -0.32
N ALA A 305 3.64 18.08 0.28
CA ALA A 305 3.84 19.42 -0.24
C ALA A 305 5.32 19.77 -0.33
N TYR A 306 6.10 19.51 0.72
CA TYR A 306 7.54 19.76 0.69
C TYR A 306 8.20 18.95 -0.43
N THR A 307 7.90 17.65 -0.54
CA THR A 307 8.61 16.76 -1.48
C THR A 307 8.31 17.11 -2.94
N GLU A 308 7.05 17.43 -3.27
CA GLU A 308 6.68 17.88 -4.61
C GLU A 308 7.23 19.27 -4.94
N VAL A 309 7.07 20.24 -4.02
CA VAL A 309 7.51 21.62 -4.25
C VAL A 309 9.03 21.69 -4.32
N PHE A 310 9.76 20.97 -3.45
CA PHE A 310 11.22 20.96 -3.46
C PHE A 310 11.77 20.45 -4.78
N SER A 311 11.23 19.34 -5.29
CA SER A 311 11.70 18.74 -6.54
C SER A 311 11.48 19.69 -7.72
N LEU A 312 10.29 20.28 -7.83
CA LEU A 312 9.97 21.26 -8.88
C LEU A 312 10.78 22.55 -8.75
N TRP A 313 11.03 23.02 -7.53
CA TRP A 313 11.82 24.21 -7.25
C TRP A 313 13.30 24.01 -7.60
N ALA A 314 13.87 22.84 -7.28
CA ALA A 314 15.26 22.51 -7.60
C ALA A 314 15.51 22.49 -9.12
N GLU A 315 14.56 21.99 -9.91
CA GLU A 315 14.66 21.89 -11.37
C GLU A 315 14.40 23.23 -12.09
N SER A 316 13.68 24.15 -11.46
CA SER A 316 13.34 25.45 -12.04
C SER A 316 14.58 26.33 -12.32
N ASP A 317 14.46 27.21 -13.32
CA ASP A 317 15.52 28.14 -13.71
C ASP A 317 15.93 29.08 -12.57
N ARG A 318 17.24 29.34 -12.43
CA ARG A 318 17.80 30.31 -11.47
C ARG A 318 17.20 31.71 -11.57
N LYS A 319 16.75 32.11 -12.76
CA LYS A 319 16.08 33.40 -13.01
C LYS A 319 14.78 33.57 -12.21
N PHE A 320 14.16 32.46 -11.80
CA PHE A 320 12.96 32.41 -10.97
C PHE A 320 13.23 31.96 -9.54
N GLY A 321 14.51 31.94 -9.13
CA GLY A 321 14.92 31.53 -7.79
C GLY A 321 15.04 30.02 -7.57
N GLY A 322 15.00 29.21 -8.63
CA GLY A 322 15.32 27.77 -8.58
C GLY A 322 16.83 27.49 -8.63
N LEU A 323 17.22 26.21 -8.66
CA LEU A 323 18.64 25.80 -8.67
C LEU A 323 19.17 25.43 -10.07
N SER A 324 18.27 25.20 -11.03
CA SER A 324 18.55 24.67 -12.37
C SER A 324 19.28 23.32 -12.34
N PHE A 325 18.86 22.45 -11.41
CA PHE A 325 19.40 21.10 -11.31
C PHE A 325 18.89 20.21 -12.44
N SER A 326 19.73 19.27 -12.87
CA SER A 326 19.32 18.24 -13.81
C SER A 326 18.46 17.18 -13.10
N SER A 327 17.73 16.38 -13.88
CA SER A 327 17.00 15.21 -13.38
C SER A 327 17.89 14.22 -12.61
N GLN A 328 19.18 14.15 -12.96
CA GLN A 328 20.15 13.32 -12.25
C GLN A 328 20.51 13.89 -10.89
N ASP A 329 20.79 15.20 -10.81
CA ASP A 329 21.17 15.85 -9.55
C ASP A 329 20.02 15.77 -8.53
N VAL A 330 18.79 16.01 -8.98
CA VAL A 330 17.60 15.86 -8.12
C VAL A 330 17.39 14.42 -7.71
N GLY A 331 17.54 13.47 -8.63
CA GLY A 331 17.46 12.03 -8.34
C GLY A 331 18.50 11.58 -7.31
N GLU A 332 19.74 12.06 -7.43
CA GLU A 332 20.85 11.75 -6.51
C GLU A 332 20.63 12.38 -5.13
N ILE A 333 20.22 13.66 -5.08
CA ILE A 333 19.91 14.33 -3.80
C ILE A 333 18.75 13.63 -3.10
N LEU A 334 17.66 13.30 -3.80
CA LEU A 334 16.52 12.59 -3.21
C LEU A 334 16.90 11.18 -2.76
N ALA A 335 17.77 10.47 -3.51
CA ALA A 335 18.25 9.15 -3.13
C ALA A 335 19.18 9.18 -1.92
N ILE A 336 20.12 10.14 -1.83
CA ILE A 336 21.07 10.28 -0.72
C ILE A 336 20.37 10.77 0.54
N THR A 337 19.52 11.79 0.42
CA THR A 337 18.77 12.30 1.56
C THR A 337 17.78 11.27 2.09
N GLY A 338 17.33 10.36 1.22
CA GLY A 338 16.62 9.12 1.58
C GLY A 338 15.54 9.36 2.61
N LYS A 339 14.80 10.48 2.46
CA LYS A 339 14.00 11.07 3.55
C LYS A 339 13.28 10.01 4.40
N PHE A 340 13.72 9.91 5.65
CA PHE A 340 13.13 9.12 6.73
C PHE A 340 12.24 9.98 7.61
#